data_AF-A0A073K6Q3-F1
#
_entry.id   AF-A0A073K6Q3-F1
#
_cell.length_a   1.000
_cell.length_b   1.000
_cell.length_c   1.000
_cell.angle_alpha   90.00
_cell.angle_beta   90.00
_cell.angle_gamma   90.00
#
_symmetry.space_group_name_H-M   'P 1'
#
loop_
_entity.id
_entity.type
_entity.pdbx_description
1 polymer ?
#
loop_
_entity_poly.entity_id
_entity_poly.type
_entity_poly.pdbx_seq_one_letter_code
_entity_poly.pdbx_strand_id
1 'polypeptide(L)' 'MWGKRKHKTKLAKWLFEQGLEQQDLVKASKVSRSTISKACNEREYIPSPGVMKLLIKAIRKHDPEVNINDFWSL' A
#
# COMPACT_ATOMS: atom_id res chain seq x y z
N MET A 1 17.51 -2.52 -0.80
CA MET A 1 17.57 -2.15 0.64
C MET A 1 17.13 -0.70 0.83
N TRP A 2 15.95 -0.48 1.40
CA TRP A 2 15.42 0.85 1.69
C TRP A 2 16.09 1.39 2.97
N GLY A 3 17.25 2.04 2.83
CA GLY A 3 17.95 2.66 3.95
C GLY A 3 17.13 3.82 4.52
N LYS A 4 16.67 3.71 5.79
CA LYS A 4 16.18 4.76 6.69
C LYS A 4 15.33 5.91 6.08
N ARG A 5 14.64 5.72 4.96
CA ARG A 5 13.69 6.72 4.44
C ARG A 5 12.43 6.57 5.27
N LYS A 6 12.19 7.53 6.17
CA LYS A 6 10.92 7.71 6.91
C LYS A 6 9.76 7.26 6.02
N HIS A 7 9.12 6.15 6.38
CA HIS A 7 7.97 5.63 5.63
C HIS A 7 7.01 6.79 5.38
N LYS A 8 6.78 7.10 4.10
CA LYS A 8 6.08 8.32 3.74
C LYS A 8 4.60 8.17 4.08
N THR A 9 4.02 7.00 3.84
CA THR A 9 2.61 6.68 4.15
C THR A 9 2.48 5.49 5.10
N LYS A 10 1.29 5.31 5.68
CA LYS A 10 0.95 4.13 6.49
C LYS A 10 1.11 2.83 5.68
N LEU A 11 0.71 2.84 4.41
CA LEU A 11 0.89 1.70 3.50
C LEU A 11 2.38 1.34 3.31
N ALA A 12 3.25 2.33 3.08
CA ALA A 12 4.68 2.07 2.93
C ALA A 12 5.34 1.56 4.22
N LYS A 13 4.81 1.96 5.38
CA LYS A 13 5.25 1.44 6.68
C LYS A 13 4.85 -0.03 6.82
N TRP A 14 3.59 -0.35 6.55
CA TRP A 14 3.09 -1.72 6.62
C TRP A 14 3.83 -2.66 5.67
N LEU A 15 4.06 -2.27 4.41
CA LEU A 15 4.83 -3.07 3.46
C LEU A 15 6.22 -3.41 4.00
N PHE A 16 6.90 -2.43 4.60
CA PHE A 16 8.21 -2.65 5.20
C PHE A 16 8.16 -3.59 6.41
N GLU A 17 7.17 -3.44 7.28
CA GLU A 17 6.97 -4.32 8.44
C GLU A 17 6.67 -5.77 8.03
N GLN A 18 6.00 -5.97 6.90
CA GLN A 18 5.73 -7.29 6.33
C GLN A 18 6.88 -7.83 5.45
N GLY A 19 7.97 -7.09 5.27
CA GLY A 19 9.08 -7.49 4.38
C GLY A 19 8.71 -7.53 2.89
N LEU A 20 7.67 -6.79 2.49
CA LEU A 20 7.16 -6.72 1.13
C LEU A 20 7.68 -5.49 0.39
N GLU A 21 7.93 -5.62 -0.91
CA GLU A 21 8.26 -4.50 -1.78
C GLU A 21 7.01 -3.96 -2.52
N GLN A 22 7.09 -2.73 -3.02
CA GLN A 22 6.01 -2.15 -3.84
C GLN A 22 5.71 -3.00 -5.08
N GLN A 23 6.72 -3.67 -5.64
CA GLN A 23 6.57 -4.55 -6.80
C GLN A 23 5.72 -5.80 -6.47
N ASP A 24 5.78 -6.29 -5.23
CA ASP A 24 4.95 -7.41 -4.80
C ASP A 24 3.48 -7.00 -4.76
N LEU A 25 3.21 -5.79 -4.25
CA LEU A 25 1.85 -5.23 -4.26
C LEU A 25 1.35 -4.97 -5.68
N VAL A 26 2.21 -4.55 -6.62
CA VAL A 26 1.86 -4.39 -8.04
C VAL A 26 1.41 -5.74 -8.63
N LYS A 27 2.21 -6.79 -8.41
CA LYS A 27 1.90 -8.14 -8.92
C LYS A 27 0.61 -8.69 -8.31
N ALA A 28 0.41 -8.52 -7.00
CA ALA A 28 -0.72 -9.08 -6.28
C ALA A 28 -2.04 -8.36 -6.56
N SER A 29 -2.02 -7.03 -6.68
CA SER A 29 -3.23 -6.21 -6.87
C SER A 29 -3.58 -5.90 -8.33
N LYS A 30 -2.63 -6.08 -9.25
CA LYS A 30 -2.71 -5.65 -10.67
C LYS A 30 -2.92 -4.13 -10.84
N VAL A 31 -2.70 -3.35 -9.79
CA VAL A 31 -2.70 -1.89 -9.85
C VAL A 31 -1.39 -1.41 -10.47
N SER A 32 -1.44 -0.32 -11.24
CA SER A 32 -0.25 0.22 -11.90
C SER A 32 0.84 0.59 -10.90
N ARG A 33 2.11 0.43 -11.32
CA ARG A 33 3.28 0.82 -10.53
C ARG A 33 3.26 2.30 -10.13
N SER A 34 2.78 3.17 -11.03
CA SER A 34 2.67 4.61 -10.74
C SER A 34 1.73 4.87 -9.57
N THR A 35 0.54 4.26 -9.58
CA THR A 35 -0.46 4.39 -8.51
C THR A 35 0.04 3.85 -7.18
N ILE A 36 0.68 2.68 -7.16
CA ILE A 36 1.27 2.12 -5.93
C ILE A 36 2.40 2.99 -5.40
N SER A 37 3.24 3.52 -6.30
CA SER A 37 4.30 4.45 -5.91
C SER A 37 3.74 5.69 -5.23
N LYS A 38 2.68 6.30 -5.79
CA LYS A 38 1.99 7.44 -5.16
C LYS A 38 1.43 7.04 -3.79
N ALA A 39 0.70 5.92 -3.71
CA ALA A 39 0.15 5.39 -2.45
C ALA A 39 1.19 5.12 -1.36
N CYS A 40 2.44 4.81 -1.74
CA CYS A 40 3.52 4.58 -0.78
C CYS A 40 4.33 5.84 -0.44
N ASN A 41 4.35 6.84 -1.33
CA ASN A 41 5.26 7.99 -1.22
C ASN A 41 4.56 9.32 -0.90
N GLU A 42 3.28 9.48 -1.23
CA GLU A 42 2.51 10.73 -1.11
C GLU A 42 1.47 10.60 0.01
N ARG A 43 1.60 11.38 1.09
CA ARG A 43 0.73 11.30 2.28
C ARG A 43 -0.72 11.73 2.02
N GLU A 44 -0.90 12.68 1.13
CA GLU A 44 -2.19 13.26 0.77
C GLU A 44 -2.84 12.51 -0.40
N TYR A 45 -2.14 11.54 -0.99
CA TYR A 45 -2.69 10.76 -2.08
C TYR A 45 -3.69 9.73 -1.57
N ILE A 46 -4.94 9.94 -1.93
CA ILE A 46 -6.07 9.04 -1.68
C ILE A 46 -6.43 8.37 -3.01
N PRO A 47 -6.17 7.06 -3.20
CA PRO A 47 -6.57 6.35 -4.41
C PRO A 47 -8.09 6.34 -4.59
N SER A 48 -8.56 6.02 -5.80
CA SER A 48 -10.00 5.85 -6.00
C SER A 48 -10.55 4.64 -5.21
N PRO A 49 -11.84 4.61 -4.85
CA PRO A 49 -12.42 3.49 -4.10
C PRO A 49 -12.22 2.13 -4.77
N GLY A 50 -12.22 2.07 -6.11
CA GLY A 50 -11.93 0.84 -6.86
C GLY A 50 -10.49 0.35 -6.66
N VAL A 51 -9.51 1.26 -6.71
CA VAL A 51 -8.11 0.94 -6.45
C VAL A 51 -7.92 0.50 -5.00
N MET A 52 -8.51 1.22 -4.04
CA MET A 52 -8.42 0.84 -2.63
C MET A 52 -8.94 -0.58 -2.39
N LYS A 53 -10.09 -0.95 -2.97
CA LYS A 53 -10.62 -2.33 -2.88
C LYS A 53 -9.64 -3.37 -3.42
N LEU A 54 -8.98 -3.10 -4.54
CA LEU A 54 -7.97 -4.01 -5.10
C LEU A 54 -6.74 -4.15 -4.20
N LEU A 55 -6.26 -3.03 -3.64
CA LEU A 55 -5.12 -3.03 -2.72
C LEU A 55 -5.44 -3.78 -1.43
N ILE A 56 -6.57 -3.49 -0.79
CA ILE A 56 -7.02 -4.20 0.42
C ILE A 56 -7.21 -5.69 0.15
N LYS A 57 -7.81 -6.06 -0.98
CA LYS A 57 -7.94 -7.48 -1.36
C LYS A 57 -6.60 -8.18 -1.52
N ALA A 58 -5.57 -7.51 -2.02
CA ALA A 58 -4.22 -8.07 -2.12
C ALA A 58 -3.55 -8.19 -0.76
N ILE A 59 -3.66 -7.15 0.07
CA ILE A 59 -3.08 -7.09 1.43
C ILE A 59 -3.71 -8.15 2.34
N ARG A 60 -5.03 -8.36 2.25
CA ARG A 60 -5.76 -9.37 3.05
C ARG A 60 -5.35 -10.82 2.82
N LYS A 61 -4.58 -11.10 1.77
CA LYS A 61 -3.95 -12.41 1.58
C LYS A 61 -2.83 -12.68 2.58
N HIS A 62 -2.25 -11.63 3.13
CA HIS A 62 -1.18 -11.68 4.13
C HIS A 62 -1.70 -11.31 5.53
N ASP A 63 -2.62 -10.34 5.60
CA ASP A 63 -3.19 -9.86 6.87
C ASP A 63 -4.71 -9.64 6.73
N PRO A 64 -5.54 -10.65 7.09
CA PRO A 64 -6.98 -10.64 6.86
C PRO A 64 -7.76 -9.53 7.56
N GLU A 65 -7.24 -9.03 8.68
CA GLU A 65 -7.92 -8.05 9.55
C GLU A 65 -7.78 -6.61 9.04
N VAL A 66 -6.91 -6.38 8.06
CA VAL A 66 -6.64 -5.04 7.55
C VAL A 66 -7.84 -4.42 6.86
N ASN A 67 -8.06 -3.14 7.15
CA ASN A 67 -9.10 -2.29 6.62
C ASN A 67 -8.56 -1.08 5.87
N ILE A 68 -9.43 -0.46 5.08
CA ILE A 68 -9.09 0.72 4.26
C ILE A 68 -8.59 1.90 5.09
N ASN A 69 -9.18 2.07 6.29
CA ASN A 69 -8.88 3.17 7.22
C ASN A 69 -7.50 3.03 7.89
N ASP A 70 -6.90 1.85 7.85
CA ASP A 70 -5.55 1.62 8.35
C ASP A 70 -4.50 2.31 7.48
N PHE A 71 -4.84 2.58 6.21
CA PHE A 71 -3.92 3.21 5.26
C PHE A 71 -4.32 4.61 4.86
N TRP A 72 -5.61 4.85 4.65
CA TRP A 72 -6.15 6.15 4.24
C TRP A 72 -7.26 6.54 5.20
N SER A 73 -7.09 7.68 5.87
CA SER A 73 -8.18 8.28 6.65
C SER A 73 -9.11 8.97 5.66
N LEU A 74 -10.26 8.36 5.41
CA LEU A 74 -11.37 8.92 4.64
C LEU A 74 -12.16 9.94 5.48
#